data_AF-A0A969XUH3-F1
#
_entry.id   AF-A0A969XUH3-F1
#
_cell.length_a   1.000
_cell.length_b   1.000
_cell.length_c   1.000
_cell.angle_alpha   90.00
_cell.angle_beta   90.00
_cell.angle_gamma   90.00
#
_symmetry.space_group_name_H-M   'P 1'
#
loop_
_entity.id
_entity.type
_entity.pdbx_description
1 polymer ?
#
loop_
_entity_poly.entity_id
_entity_poly.type
_entity_poly.pdbx_seq_one_letter_code
_entity_poly.pdbx_strand_id
1 'polypeptide(L)'
;MLRSVRWVGVLAVLACALGVKAEFLVNTSTDGDQRDPAVAMTGDGAFVVVWRGLDGDSGGIRARSFLSEDVPLGSEYTVNSAASGSQSNPCVAMDAAGNYAVAWTTPGSDGYEDVVFRRMSLSGIPLSVESRVNGYVTNRQIRPAIGMGSSDEFTIVWESN
;
A
#
# COMPACT_ATOMS: atom_id res chain seq x y z
N MET A 1 -13.24 -32.19 16.70
CA MET A 1 -11.97 -31.64 16.17
C MET A 1 -12.27 -30.28 15.55
N LEU A 2 -11.90 -29.19 16.22
CA LEU A 2 -12.03 -27.85 15.65
C LEU A 2 -10.90 -27.66 14.62
N ARG A 3 -11.25 -27.51 13.35
CA ARG A 3 -10.30 -27.10 12.32
C ARG A 3 -9.87 -25.67 12.65
N SER A 4 -8.59 -25.48 12.91
CA SER A 4 -7.96 -24.17 12.95
C SER A 4 -8.22 -23.47 11.62
N VAL A 5 -9.06 -22.43 11.64
CA VAL A 5 -9.18 -21.49 10.53
C VAL A 5 -7.90 -20.65 10.58
N ARG A 6 -6.97 -20.91 9.66
CA ARG A 6 -5.86 -20.00 9.42
C ARG A 6 -6.44 -18.79 8.67
N TRP A 7 -6.61 -17.68 9.38
CA TRP A 7 -6.90 -16.40 8.77
C TRP A 7 -5.67 -15.96 7.96
N VAL A 8 -5.78 -15.96 6.64
CA VAL A 8 -4.79 -15.33 5.76
C VAL A 8 -5.41 -14.00 5.34
N GLY A 9 -4.92 -12.90 5.92
CA GLY A 9 -5.51 -11.58 5.73
C GLY A 9 -4.70 -10.47 6.37
N VAL A 10 -4.97 -9.25 5.94
CA VAL A 10 -4.46 -8.03 6.55
C VAL A 10 -5.39 -7.65 7.69
N LEU A 11 -4.85 -7.61 8.91
CA LEU A 11 -5.56 -7.19 10.12
C LEU A 11 -5.14 -5.77 10.48
N ALA A 12 -6.08 -5.01 11.04
CA ALA A 12 -5.82 -3.68 11.59
C ALA A 12 -6.41 -3.55 13.00
N VAL A 13 -5.80 -2.66 13.77
CA VAL A 13 -6.23 -2.23 15.10
C VAL A 13 -6.15 -0.72 15.13
N LEU A 14 -7.23 -0.04 15.52
CA LEU A 14 -7.16 1.36 15.90
C LEU A 14 -6.85 1.48 17.38
N ALA A 15 -5.82 2.26 17.69
CA ALA A 15 -5.46 2.64 19.05
C ALA A 15 -5.47 4.17 19.15
N CYS A 16 -6.09 4.68 20.20
CA CYS A 16 -5.94 6.07 20.60
C CYS A 16 -5.41 6.12 22.05
N ALA A 17 -5.07 7.31 22.54
CA ALA A 17 -4.59 7.49 23.92
C ALA A 17 -5.58 6.99 25.00
N LEU A 18 -6.83 6.74 24.63
CA LEU A 18 -7.90 6.30 25.53
C LEU A 18 -8.20 4.79 25.44
N GLY A 19 -7.55 4.05 24.53
CA GLY A 19 -7.72 2.60 24.44
C GLY A 19 -7.45 2.01 23.05
N VAL A 20 -7.49 0.69 22.99
CA VAL A 20 -7.31 -0.12 21.79
C VAL A 20 -8.66 -0.75 21.42
N LYS A 21 -9.11 -0.54 20.19
CA LYS A 21 -10.33 -1.17 19.66
C LYS A 21 -10.07 -2.65 19.32
N ALA A 22 -11.16 -3.40 19.09
CA ALA A 22 -11.06 -4.76 18.58
C ALA A 22 -10.39 -4.78 17.19
N GLU A 23 -9.67 -5.88 16.91
CA GLU A 23 -9.14 -6.17 15.58
C GLU A 23 -10.26 -6.28 14.56
N PHE A 24 -10.01 -5.81 13.34
CA PHE A 24 -10.90 -6.03 12.20
C PHE A 24 -10.12 -6.41 10.94
N LEU A 25 -10.81 -7.13 10.05
CA LEU A 25 -10.24 -7.58 8.78
C LEU A 25 -10.31 -6.45 7.74
N VAL A 26 -9.16 -6.12 7.14
CA VAL A 26 -9.04 -5.05 6.14
C VAL A 26 -9.40 -5.56 4.75
N ASN A 27 -8.81 -6.66 4.31
CA ASN A 27 -9.06 -7.23 2.98
C ASN A 27 -10.42 -7.93 2.94
N THR A 28 -11.08 -7.90 1.79
CA THR A 28 -12.30 -8.68 1.53
C THR A 28 -12.01 -9.95 0.75
N SER A 29 -10.92 -10.01 -0.01
CA SER A 29 -10.42 -11.24 -0.62
C SER A 29 -9.29 -11.83 0.21
N THR A 30 -9.43 -13.09 0.62
CA THR A 30 -8.42 -13.83 1.40
C THR A 30 -7.68 -14.86 0.54
N ASP A 31 -7.79 -14.75 -0.78
CA ASP A 31 -7.11 -15.65 -1.70
C ASP A 31 -5.60 -15.36 -1.71
N GLY A 32 -4.80 -16.42 -1.62
CA GLY A 32 -3.34 -16.32 -1.54
C GLY A 32 -2.83 -15.57 -0.31
N ASP A 33 -1.52 -15.34 -0.25
CA ASP A 33 -0.93 -14.64 0.88
C ASP A 33 -1.14 -13.12 0.77
N GLN A 34 -1.41 -12.49 1.91
CA GLN A 34 -1.46 -11.05 2.08
C GLN A 34 -0.27 -10.65 2.96
N ARG A 35 0.64 -9.83 2.43
CA ARG A 35 1.94 -9.55 3.05
C ARG A 35 2.29 -8.06 3.03
N ASP A 36 3.27 -7.70 3.85
CA ASP A 36 3.89 -6.37 3.86
C ASP A 36 2.89 -5.22 3.97
N PRO A 37 1.96 -5.21 4.96
CA PRO A 37 1.01 -4.12 5.09
C PRO A 37 1.69 -2.82 5.55
N ALA A 38 1.22 -1.70 5.03
CA ALA A 38 1.57 -0.36 5.47
C ALA A 38 0.31 0.50 5.59
N VAL A 39 0.35 1.52 6.45
CA VAL A 39 -0.80 2.39 6.75
C VAL A 39 -0.39 3.85 6.75
N ALA A 40 -1.28 4.71 6.27
CA ALA A 40 -1.19 6.17 6.44
C ALA A 40 -2.56 6.70 6.89
N MET A 41 -2.55 7.74 7.71
CA MET A 41 -3.73 8.28 8.37
C MET A 41 -3.67 9.81 8.42
N THR A 42 -4.82 10.46 8.24
CA THR A 42 -5.01 11.90 8.42
C THR A 42 -5.21 12.25 9.91
N GLY A 43 -5.04 13.53 10.27
CA GLY A 43 -5.22 13.99 11.65
C GLY A 43 -6.65 13.82 12.20
N ASP A 44 -7.65 13.73 11.33
CA ASP A 44 -9.06 13.46 11.67
C ASP A 44 -9.41 11.95 11.64
N GLY A 45 -8.44 11.08 11.35
CA GLY A 45 -8.57 9.64 11.51
C GLY A 45 -9.07 8.88 10.29
N ALA A 46 -9.19 9.50 9.12
CA ALA A 46 -9.31 8.76 7.87
C ALA A 46 -7.97 8.06 7.55
N PHE A 47 -8.01 6.85 7.00
CA PHE A 47 -6.79 6.10 6.76
C PHE A 47 -6.89 5.19 5.54
N VAL A 48 -5.73 4.85 4.99
CA VAL A 48 -5.58 3.84 3.94
C VAL A 48 -4.61 2.78 4.44
N VAL A 49 -4.96 1.52 4.17
CA VAL A 49 -4.05 0.39 4.34
C VAL A 49 -3.67 -0.09 2.95
N VAL A 50 -2.38 -0.29 2.71
CA VAL A 50 -1.82 -0.88 1.50
C VAL A 50 -1.09 -2.17 1.84
N TRP A 51 -1.07 -3.13 0.93
CA TRP A 51 -0.38 -4.41 1.14
C TRP A 51 -0.05 -5.08 -0.19
N ARG A 52 0.80 -6.10 -0.13
CA ARG A 52 1.05 -7.01 -1.26
C ARG A 52 0.05 -8.17 -1.19
N GLY A 53 -0.83 -8.28 -2.17
CA GLY A 53 -1.68 -9.47 -2.36
C GLY A 53 -1.01 -10.43 -3.34
N LEU A 54 -1.02 -11.73 -3.06
CA LEU A 54 -0.55 -12.77 -3.99
C LEU A 54 -1.74 -13.47 -4.66
N ASP A 55 -2.33 -12.84 -5.67
CA ASP A 55 -3.38 -13.41 -6.50
C ASP A 55 -2.78 -14.21 -7.67
N GLY A 56 -2.63 -15.51 -7.44
CA GLY A 56 -2.56 -16.52 -8.50
C GLY A 56 -1.24 -16.64 -9.27
N ASP A 57 -0.60 -15.53 -9.69
CA ASP A 57 0.70 -15.54 -10.40
C ASP A 57 1.44 -14.18 -10.47
N SER A 58 0.80 -13.05 -10.14
CA SER A 58 1.44 -11.73 -10.14
C SER A 58 0.98 -10.93 -8.93
N GLY A 59 1.80 -10.88 -7.88
CA GLY A 59 1.37 -10.24 -6.64
C GLY A 59 1.22 -8.73 -6.78
N GLY A 60 -0.03 -8.23 -6.77
CA GLY A 60 -0.34 -6.80 -6.90
C GLY A 60 -0.26 -6.01 -5.59
N ILE A 61 -0.06 -4.70 -5.71
CA ILE A 61 -0.21 -3.76 -4.61
C ILE A 61 -1.69 -3.44 -4.45
N ARG A 62 -2.26 -3.85 -3.32
CA ARG A 62 -3.67 -3.69 -2.97
C ARG A 62 -3.82 -2.59 -1.95
N ALA A 63 -4.99 -1.98 -1.91
CA ALA A 63 -5.33 -0.97 -0.93
C ALA A 63 -6.81 -1.02 -0.55
N ARG A 64 -7.11 -0.48 0.64
CA ARG A 64 -8.46 -0.16 1.08
C ARG A 64 -8.45 1.07 1.97
N SER A 65 -9.36 1.99 1.67
CA SER A 65 -9.51 3.25 2.40
C SER A 65 -10.71 3.23 3.33
N PHE A 66 -10.57 3.99 4.41
CA PHE A 66 -11.54 4.14 5.47
C PHE A 66 -11.67 5.62 5.81
N LEU A 67 -12.89 6.06 6.12
CA LEU A 67 -13.12 7.28 6.88
C LEU A 67 -12.73 7.04 8.35
N SER A 68 -12.86 8.09 9.17
CA SER A 68 -12.80 7.96 10.63
C SER A 68 -13.77 6.88 11.14
N GLU A 69 -13.45 6.30 12.29
CA GLU A 69 -14.29 5.30 12.96
C GLU A 69 -14.49 3.98 12.19
N ASP A 70 -13.48 3.54 11.45
CA ASP A 70 -13.44 2.23 10.77
C ASP A 70 -14.48 2.08 9.64
N VAL A 71 -15.01 3.19 9.11
CA VAL A 71 -16.02 3.15 8.05
C VAL A 71 -15.33 2.98 6.69
N PRO A 72 -15.49 1.82 6.00
CA PRO A 72 -14.84 1.62 4.71
C PRO A 72 -15.44 2.53 3.64
N LEU A 73 -14.59 3.17 2.84
CA LEU A 73 -15.02 3.97 1.68
C LEU A 73 -15.38 3.13 0.46
N GLY A 74 -15.13 1.82 0.52
CA GLY A 74 -15.45 0.87 -0.52
C GLY A 74 -14.81 -0.50 -0.30
N SER A 75 -14.86 -1.31 -1.36
CA SER A 75 -14.09 -2.56 -1.46
C SER A 75 -12.60 -2.27 -1.63
N GLU A 76 -11.77 -3.29 -1.40
CA GLU A 76 -10.35 -3.23 -1.78
C GLU A 76 -10.16 -3.04 -3.30
N TYR A 77 -9.03 -2.43 -3.69
CA TYR A 77 -8.67 -2.14 -5.08
C TYR A 77 -7.17 -2.29 -5.33
N THR A 78 -6.79 -2.43 -6.62
CA THR A 78 -5.39 -2.48 -7.04
C THR A 78 -4.84 -1.07 -7.24
N VAL A 79 -3.67 -0.79 -6.68
CA VAL A 79 -2.94 0.48 -6.81
C VAL A 79 -2.10 0.50 -8.08
N ASN A 80 -1.30 -0.55 -8.31
CA ASN A 80 -0.45 -0.64 -9.49
C ASN A 80 -1.27 -0.81 -10.78
N SER A 81 -0.71 -0.36 -11.89
CA SER A 81 -1.21 -0.79 -13.20
C SER A 81 -0.86 -2.27 -13.42
N ALA A 82 -1.61 -2.99 -14.26
CA ALA A 82 -1.36 -4.40 -14.54
C ALA A 82 0.05 -4.57 -15.13
N ALA A 83 1.01 -4.89 -14.27
CA ALA A 83 2.43 -5.05 -14.60
C ALA A 83 2.79 -6.52 -14.44
N SER A 84 3.51 -7.07 -15.42
CA SER A 84 4.01 -8.44 -15.34
C SER A 84 5.04 -8.59 -14.22
N GLY A 85 5.00 -9.71 -13.52
CA GLY A 85 5.92 -10.04 -12.44
C GLY A 85 5.45 -9.57 -11.06
N SER A 86 6.31 -9.72 -10.07
CA SER A 86 5.94 -9.56 -8.66
C SER A 86 6.22 -8.17 -8.15
N GLN A 87 5.18 -7.45 -7.71
CA GLN A 87 5.34 -6.22 -6.95
C GLN A 87 5.58 -6.53 -5.46
N SER A 88 6.33 -5.68 -4.76
CA SER A 88 6.67 -5.92 -3.34
C SER A 88 7.02 -4.65 -2.56
N ASN A 89 7.08 -4.78 -1.23
CA ASN A 89 7.46 -3.73 -0.29
C ASN A 89 6.70 -2.40 -0.50
N PRO A 90 5.36 -2.41 -0.46
CA PRO A 90 4.61 -1.17 -0.54
C PRO A 90 4.83 -0.31 0.71
N CYS A 91 4.92 0.99 0.50
CA CYS A 91 4.88 2.00 1.53
C CYS A 91 3.92 3.12 1.11
N VAL A 92 3.33 3.83 2.07
CA VAL A 92 2.31 4.84 1.81
C VAL A 92 2.49 6.05 2.73
N ALA A 93 2.27 7.23 2.19
CA ALA A 93 2.15 8.49 2.95
C ALA A 93 0.96 9.29 2.43
N MET A 94 0.31 10.04 3.32
CA MET A 94 -0.96 10.72 3.08
C MET A 94 -0.89 12.19 3.53
N ASP A 95 -1.48 13.08 2.76
CA ASP A 95 -1.63 14.50 3.09
C ASP A 95 -2.86 14.76 3.96
N ALA A 96 -2.99 15.98 4.48
CA ALA A 96 -4.12 16.37 5.32
C ALA A 96 -5.48 16.38 4.59
N ALA A 97 -5.51 16.33 3.25
CA ALA A 97 -6.72 16.23 2.46
C ALA A 97 -7.11 14.77 2.16
N GLY A 98 -6.31 13.79 2.61
CA GLY A 98 -6.52 12.37 2.38
C GLY A 98 -5.99 11.88 1.03
N ASN A 99 -5.33 12.73 0.23
CA ASN A 99 -4.60 12.24 -0.94
C ASN A 99 -3.35 11.53 -0.47
N TYR A 100 -2.98 10.45 -1.13
CA TYR A 100 -1.84 9.65 -0.72
C TYR A 100 -1.00 9.22 -1.91
N ALA A 101 0.28 8.96 -1.64
CA ALA A 101 1.19 8.35 -2.58
C ALA A 101 1.61 6.98 -2.05
N VAL A 102 1.59 5.98 -2.92
CA VAL A 102 2.08 4.65 -2.64
C VAL A 102 3.34 4.44 -3.46
N ALA A 103 4.42 3.99 -2.85
CA ALA A 103 5.63 3.58 -3.54
C ALA A 103 5.92 2.10 -3.27
N TRP A 104 6.42 1.39 -4.28
CA TRP A 104 6.70 -0.04 -4.20
C TRP A 104 7.85 -0.44 -5.12
N THR A 105 8.36 -1.64 -4.88
CA THR A 105 9.36 -2.30 -5.73
C THR A 105 8.66 -3.06 -6.85
N THR A 106 9.12 -2.87 -8.09
CA THR A 106 8.58 -3.53 -9.29
C THR A 106 9.70 -4.14 -10.13
N PRO A 107 9.45 -5.20 -10.93
CA PRO A 107 10.42 -5.65 -11.92
C PRO A 107 10.71 -4.54 -12.95
N GLY A 108 11.98 -4.24 -13.17
CA GLY A 108 12.47 -3.33 -14.20
C GLY A 108 12.71 -4.03 -15.53
N SER A 109 12.85 -3.24 -16.59
CA SER A 109 12.96 -3.75 -17.97
C SER A 109 14.29 -4.45 -18.29
N ASP A 110 15.33 -4.21 -17.49
CA ASP A 110 16.67 -4.79 -17.63
C ASP A 110 16.89 -6.03 -16.75
N GLY A 111 15.85 -6.48 -16.05
CA GLY A 111 15.89 -7.64 -15.16
C GLY A 111 16.25 -7.32 -13.71
N TYR A 112 16.53 -6.06 -13.38
CA TYR A 112 16.68 -5.59 -12.00
C TYR A 112 15.41 -4.91 -11.50
N GLU A 113 15.22 -4.80 -10.19
CA GLU A 113 14.07 -4.12 -9.62
C GLU A 113 14.20 -2.60 -9.70
N ASP A 114 13.08 -1.95 -10.01
CA ASP A 114 12.88 -0.50 -10.00
C ASP A 114 11.97 -0.11 -8.82
N VAL A 115 12.07 1.16 -8.40
CA VAL A 115 11.12 1.77 -7.47
C VAL A 115 10.18 2.66 -8.25
N VAL A 116 8.88 2.40 -8.11
CA VAL A 116 7.82 3.20 -8.72
C VAL A 116 6.90 3.74 -7.64
N PHE A 117 6.14 4.77 -8.01
CA PHE A 117 5.07 5.29 -7.18
C PHE A 117 3.84 5.64 -7.99
N ARG A 118 2.71 5.78 -7.29
CA ARG A 118 1.47 6.33 -7.83
C ARG A 118 0.72 7.12 -6.78
N ARG A 119 0.14 8.24 -7.20
CA ARG A 119 -0.74 9.05 -6.37
C ARG A 119 -2.19 8.65 -6.55
N MET A 120 -2.93 8.70 -5.46
CA MET A 120 -4.31 8.27 -5.35
C MET A 120 -5.09 9.24 -4.47
N SER A 121 -6.37 9.42 -4.75
CA SER A 121 -7.31 10.05 -3.83
C SER A 121 -7.69 9.08 -2.73
N LEU A 122 -8.22 9.58 -1.61
CA LEU A 122 -8.77 8.75 -0.53
C LEU A 122 -9.82 7.74 -1.04
N SER A 123 -10.60 8.11 -2.05
CA SER A 123 -11.60 7.25 -2.69
C SER A 123 -11.02 6.18 -3.64
N GLY A 124 -9.70 6.06 -3.74
CA GLY A 124 -9.02 5.07 -4.59
C GLY A 124 -8.96 5.47 -6.06
N ILE A 125 -9.19 6.74 -6.40
CA ILE A 125 -9.06 7.25 -7.77
C ILE A 125 -7.59 7.61 -8.02
N PRO A 126 -6.95 7.08 -9.08
CA PRO A 126 -5.62 7.52 -9.45
C PRO A 126 -5.55 9.01 -9.76
N LEU A 127 -4.66 9.73 -9.07
CA LEU A 127 -4.32 11.14 -9.32
C LEU A 127 -3.09 11.28 -10.21
N SER A 128 -2.34 10.20 -10.41
CA SER A 128 -1.22 10.15 -11.34
C SER A 128 -1.19 8.84 -12.11
N VAL A 129 -0.42 8.83 -13.19
CA VAL A 129 0.11 7.60 -13.75
C VAL A 129 1.14 7.00 -12.78
N GLU A 130 1.39 5.70 -12.92
CA GLU A 130 2.52 5.05 -12.28
C GLU A 130 3.82 5.63 -12.85
N SER A 131 4.80 5.95 -12.00
CA SER A 131 6.02 6.62 -12.40
C SER A 131 7.22 6.08 -11.65
N ARG A 132 8.32 5.84 -12.36
CA ARG A 132 9.58 5.42 -11.76
C ARG A 132 10.23 6.56 -11.00
N VAL A 133 10.75 6.25 -9.81
CA VAL A 133 11.45 7.18 -8.93
C VAL A 133 12.94 7.21 -9.27
N ASN A 134 13.56 6.05 -9.41
CA ASN A 134 15.00 5.95 -9.67
C ASN A 134 15.36 6.39 -11.11
N GLY A 135 16.40 7.20 -11.23
CA GLY A 135 17.00 7.58 -12.52
C GLY A 135 18.08 6.60 -13.01
N TYR A 136 18.75 5.92 -12.08
CA TYR A 136 19.70 4.85 -12.37
C TYR A 136 18.96 3.51 -12.44
N VAL A 137 19.19 2.77 -13.52
CA VAL A 137 18.58 1.45 -13.76
C VAL A 137 19.54 0.30 -13.48
N THR A 138 20.84 0.58 -13.36
CA THR A 138 21.83 -0.45 -13.08
C THR A 138 21.74 -0.92 -11.63
N ASN A 139 21.64 -2.23 -11.47
CA ASN A 139 21.47 -2.94 -10.21
C ASN A 139 20.13 -2.65 -9.48
N ARG A 140 19.96 -3.23 -8.29
CA ARG A 140 18.64 -3.38 -7.65
C ARG A 140 18.24 -2.11 -6.92
N GLN A 141 17.04 -1.61 -7.21
CA GLN A 141 16.39 -0.53 -6.48
C GLN A 141 15.19 -1.09 -5.72
N ILE A 142 15.27 -1.15 -4.39
CA ILE A 142 14.30 -1.91 -3.58
C ILE A 142 13.92 -1.18 -2.29
N ARG A 143 12.89 -1.70 -1.62
CA ARG A 143 12.48 -1.33 -0.25
C ARG A 143 12.31 0.18 -0.06
N PRO A 144 11.38 0.80 -0.81
CA PRO A 144 11.15 2.22 -0.69
C PRO A 144 10.63 2.59 0.70
N ALA A 145 10.91 3.84 1.10
CA ALA A 145 10.20 4.54 2.14
C ALA A 145 9.75 5.90 1.61
N ILE A 146 8.59 6.38 2.07
CA ILE A 146 7.98 7.62 1.61
C ILE A 146 7.56 8.48 2.79
N GLY A 147 7.83 9.79 2.70
CA GLY A 147 7.26 10.82 3.56
C GLY A 147 6.52 11.85 2.72
N MET A 148 5.40 12.36 3.22
CA MET A 148 4.57 13.36 2.54
C MET A 148 4.47 14.63 3.41
N GLY A 149 4.67 15.78 2.78
CA GLY A 149 4.50 17.11 3.36
C GLY A 149 3.12 17.67 3.07
N SER A 150 3.04 18.98 2.81
CA SER A 150 1.82 19.60 2.29
C SER A 150 1.49 19.12 0.87
N SER A 151 0.22 19.22 0.48
CA SER A 151 -0.33 18.70 -0.77
C SER A 151 0.64 18.70 -1.95
N ASP A 152 0.89 17.49 -2.47
CA ASP A 152 1.72 17.16 -3.63
C ASP A 152 3.24 17.14 -3.40
N GLU A 153 3.72 17.46 -2.20
CA GLU A 153 5.13 17.33 -1.84
C GLU A 153 5.40 16.02 -1.11
N PHE A 154 6.25 15.17 -1.68
CA PHE A 154 6.68 13.93 -1.04
C PHE A 154 8.13 13.61 -1.37
N THR A 155 8.81 12.97 -0.42
CA THR A 155 10.17 12.46 -0.57
C THR A 155 10.12 10.94 -0.54
N ILE A 156 10.73 10.30 -1.55
CA ILE A 156 10.89 8.85 -1.61
C ILE A 156 12.38 8.54 -1.54
N VAL A 157 12.73 7.61 -0.65
CA VAL A 157 14.08 7.04 -0.52
C VAL A 157 14.01 5.55 -0.79
N TRP A 158 15.11 4.95 -1.24
CA TRP A 158 15.17 3.52 -1.55
C TRP A 158 16.58 2.97 -1.33
N GLU A 159 16.66 1.64 -1.20
CA GLU A 159 17.92 0.91 -1.14
C GLU A 159 18.45 0.70 -2.56
N SER A 160 19.73 0.99 -2.77
CA SER A 160 20.44 0.80 -4.04
C SER A 160 21.65 -0.11 -3.81
N ASN A 161 21.68 -1.27 -4.49
CA ASN A 161 22.76 -2.26 -4.42
C ASN A 161 23.25 -2.57 -5.81
#